data_AF-A0A2U1IP06-F1
#
_entry.id   AF-A0A2U1IP06-F1
#
_cell.length_a   1.000
_cell.length_b   1.000
_cell.length_c   1.000
_cell.angle_alpha   90.00
_cell.angle_beta   90.00
_cell.angle_gamma   90.00
#
_symmetry.space_group_name_H-M   'P 1'
#
loop_
_entity.id
_entity.type
_entity.pdbx_description
1 polymer ?
#
loop_
_entity_poly.entity_id
_entity_poly.type
_entity_poly.pdbx_seq_one_letter_code
_entity_poly.pdbx_strand_id
1 'polypeptide(L)' 'MKYATKVLLILLALILGGMLLSSLASRATCSYYGFQTDRDTRYAAFVGCMVLVDGAWFPRNEIRVMQ' A
#
# COMPACT_ATOMS: atom_id res chain seq x y z
N MET A 1 12.23 18.66 30.90
CA MET A 1 11.06 19.04 30.05
C MET A 1 11.43 19.27 28.58
N LYS A 2 12.39 20.15 28.23
CA LYS A 2 12.69 20.51 26.81
C LYS A 2 13.19 19.36 25.92
N TYR A 3 13.96 18.42 26.45
CA TYR A 3 14.50 17.29 25.66
C TYR A 3 13.44 16.24 25.33
N ALA A 4 12.57 15.91 26.30
CA ALA A 4 11.50 14.95 26.12
C ALA A 4 10.54 15.38 24.99
N THR A 5 10.16 16.65 24.93
CA THR A 5 9.31 17.18 23.85
C THR A 5 9.98 17.07 22.48
N LYS A 6 11.28 17.39 22.37
CA LYS A 6 12.02 17.26 21.10
C LYS A 6 12.10 15.80 20.64
N VAL A 7 12.41 14.88 21.56
CA VAL A 7 12.44 13.44 21.26
C VAL A 7 11.06 12.96 20.78
N LEU A 8 9.99 13.40 21.45
CA LEU A 8 8.62 13.02 21.09
C LEU A 8 8.22 13.55 19.71
N LEU A 9 8.61 14.78 19.35
CA LEU A 9 8.38 15.34 18.02
C LEU A 9 9.17 14.59 16.93
N ILE A 10 10.42 14.22 17.19
CA ILE A 10 11.23 13.45 16.24
C ILE A 10 10.62 12.06 16.01
N LEU A 11 10.22 11.38 17.08
CA LEU A 11 9.55 10.07 16.98
C LEU A 11 8.24 10.18 16.22
N LEU A 12 7.43 11.20 16.50
CA LEU A 12 6.19 11.45 15.77
C LEU A 12 6.44 11.66 14.28
N ALA A 13 7.45 12.48 13.93
CA ALA A 13 7.82 12.72 12.54
C ALA A 13 8.29 11.44 11.84
N LEU A 14 9.07 10.59 12.51
CA LEU A 14 9.51 9.31 11.97
C LEU A 14 8.33 8.34 11.73
N ILE A 15 7.40 8.26 12.68
CA ILE A 15 6.21 7.40 12.55
C ILE A 15 5.36 7.87 11.36
N LEU A 16 5.04 9.16 11.31
CA LEU A 16 4.23 9.73 10.21
C LEU A 16 4.94 9.60 8.87
N GLY A 17 6.25 9.86 8.82
CA GLY A 17 7.07 9.66 7.63
C GLY A 17 7.05 8.21 7.14
N GLY A 18 7.23 7.25 8.06
CA GLY A 18 7.17 5.82 7.75
C GLY A 18 5.79 5.37 7.24
N MET A 19 4.71 5.88 7.83
CA MET A 19 3.34 5.61 7.38
C MET A 19 3.08 6.16 5.97
N LEU A 20 3.58 7.36 5.66
CA LEU A 20 3.45 7.95 4.32
C LEU A 20 4.25 7.17 3.27
N LEU A 21 5.50 6.84 3.59
CA LEU A 21 6.37 6.08 2.69
C LEU A 21 5.81 4.68 2.42
N SER A 22 5.32 3.98 3.44
CA SER A 22 4.72 2.65 3.28
C SER A 22 3.45 2.68 2.45
N SER A 23 2.60 3.70 2.62
CA SER A 23 1.40 3.92 1.78
C SER A 23 1.76 4.15 0.31
N LEU A 24 2.75 5.01 0.04
CA LEU A 24 3.25 5.27 -1.31
C LEU A 24 3.85 4.01 -1.95
N ALA A 25 4.68 3.28 -1.21
CA ALA A 25 5.27 2.02 -1.68
C ALA A 25 4.21 0.97 -2.01
N SER A 26 3.17 0.85 -1.18
CA SER A 26 2.07 -0.11 -1.40
C SER A 26 1.25 0.23 -2.67
N ARG A 27 1.03 1.51 -2.94
CA ARG A 27 0.36 1.97 -4.17
C ARG A 27 1.24 1.78 -5.40
N ALA A 28 2.52 2.14 -5.30
CA ALA A 28 3.48 2.01 -6.39
C ALA A 28 3.67 0.55 -6.80
N THR A 29 3.83 -0.35 -5.83
CA THR A 29 3.95 -1.79 -6.09
C THR A 29 2.69 -2.38 -6.71
N CYS A 30 1.50 -1.90 -6.34
CA CYS A 30 0.25 -2.33 -6.97
C CYS A 30 0.16 -1.89 -8.44
N SER A 31 0.44 -0.61 -8.71
CA SER A 31 0.47 -0.08 -10.08
C SER A 31 1.50 -0.81 -10.94
N TYR A 32 2.69 -1.04 -10.40
CA TYR A 32 3.76 -1.77 -11.09
C TYR A 32 3.38 -3.22 -11.40
N TYR A 33 2.64 -3.89 -10.50
CA TYR A 33 2.12 -5.22 -10.77
C TYR A 33 1.17 -5.24 -11.97
N GLY A 34 0.27 -4.26 -12.09
CA GLY A 34 -0.62 -4.12 -13.24
C GLY A 34 0.17 -3.91 -14.54
N PHE A 35 1.16 -3.02 -14.51
CA PHE A 35 2.05 -2.78 -15.65
C PHE A 35 2.82 -4.04 -16.08
N GLN A 36 3.30 -4.86 -15.14
CA GLN A 36 4.07 -6.06 -15.46
C GLN A 36 3.22 -7.22 -15.98
N THR A 37 1.95 -7.30 -15.57
CA THR A 37 1.09 -8.45 -15.85
C THR A 37 -0.01 -8.16 -16.86
N ASP A 38 -0.02 -6.96 -17.45
CA ASP A 38 -1.10 -6.45 -18.32
C ASP A 38 -2.49 -6.64 -17.67
N ARG A 39 -2.57 -6.45 -16.35
CA ARG A 39 -3.82 -6.55 -15.59
C ARG A 39 -4.28 -5.20 -15.11
N ASP A 40 -5.59 -5.00 -15.13
CA ASP A 40 -6.20 -3.84 -14.49
C ASP A 40 -6.06 -3.97 -12.97
N THR A 41 -5.41 -2.98 -12.36
CA THR A 41 -5.15 -2.95 -10.92
C THR A 41 -5.66 -1.67 -10.29
N ARG A 42 -6.07 -1.75 -9.03
CA ARG A 42 -6.40 -0.57 -8.22
C ARG A 42 -6.01 -0.79 -6.77
N TYR A 43 -5.60 0.28 -6.10
CA TYR A 43 -5.31 0.24 -4.68
C TYR A 43 -6.54 0.66 -3.87
N ALA A 44 -7.01 -0.21 -2.98
CA ALA A 44 -8.05 0.10 -2.01
C ALA A 44 -7.42 0.23 -0.61
N ALA A 45 -7.78 1.29 0.13
CA ALA A 45 -7.31 1.46 1.50
C ALA A 45 -7.71 0.25 2.36
N PHE A 46 -6.81 -0.22 3.22
CA PHE A 46 -6.95 -1.39 4.11
C PHE A 46 -7.04 -2.77 3.44
N VAL A 47 -7.48 -2.87 2.19
CA VAL A 47 -7.51 -4.13 1.44
C VAL A 47 -6.18 -4.38 0.70
N GLY A 48 -5.57 -3.31 0.20
CA GLY A 48 -4.32 -3.36 -0.56
C GLY A 48 -4.55 -3.39 -2.07
N CYS A 49 -3.74 -4.17 -2.78
CA CYS A 49 -3.80 -4.24 -4.23
C CYS A 49 -4.90 -5.17 -4.72
N MET A 50 -5.84 -4.61 -5.49
CA MET A 50 -6.94 -5.33 -6.13
C MET A 50 -6.66 -5.45 -7.61
N VAL A 51 -7.14 -6.53 -8.22
CA VAL A 51 -6.96 -6.84 -9.62
C VAL A 51 -8.30 -7.24 -10.22
N LEU A 52 -8.57 -6.78 -11.43
CA LEU A 52 -9.79 -7.14 -12.14
C LEU A 52 -9.65 -8.56 -12.73
N VAL A 53 -10.60 -9.43 -12.40
CA VAL A 53 -10.73 -10.78 -12.94
C VAL A 53 -12.21 -11.03 -13.21
N ASP A 54 -12.57 -11.45 -14.42
CA ASP A 54 -13.95 -11.77 -14.82
C ASP A 54 -15.00 -10.69 -14.48
N GLY A 55 -14.60 -9.41 -14.57
CA GLY A 55 -15.47 -8.27 -14.28
C GLY A 55 -15.61 -7.90 -12.80
N ALA A 56 -14.95 -8.62 -11.88
CA ALA A 56 -14.94 -8.34 -10.45
C ALA A 56 -13.53 -8.07 -9.92
N TRP A 57 -13.45 -7.33 -8.81
CA TRP A 57 -12.18 -6.94 -8.20
C TRP A 57 -11.81 -7.90 -7.08
N PHE A 58 -10.68 -8.57 -7.22
CA PHE A 58 -10.17 -9.52 -6.23
C PHE A 58 -8.84 -9.05 -5.63
N PRO A 59 -8.59 -9.32 -4.33
CA PRO A 59 -7.28 -9.07 -3.73
C PRO A 59 -6.20 -9.85 -4.48
N ARG A 60 -5.05 -9.21 -4.74
CA ARG A 60 -3.91 -9.83 -5.44
C ARG A 60 -3.51 -11.19 -4.87
N ASN A 61 -3.62 -11.34 -3.55
CA ASN A 61 -3.24 -12.57 -2.86
C ASN A 61 -4.22 -13.74 -3.09
N GLU A 62 -5.45 -13.45 -3.51
CA GLU A 62 -6.51 -14.46 -3.73
C GLU A 62 -6.59 -14.92 -5.19
N ILE A 63 -5.96 -14.20 -6.13
CA ILE A 63 -5.98 -14.52 -7.56
C ILE A 63 -5.41 -15.91 -7.87
N ARG A 64 -4.45 -16.38 -7.08
CA ARG A 64 -3.84 -17.72 -7.26
C ARG A 64 -4.82 -18.86 -7.07
N VAL A 65 -5.97 -18.61 -6.43
CA VAL A 65 -7.03 -19.61 -6.22
C VAL A 65 -8.04 -19.59 -7.37
N MET A 66 -8.03 -18.55 -8.22
CA MET A 66 -8.98 -18.34 -9.31
C MET A 66 -8.47 -18.81 -10.68
N GLN A 67 -7.20 -19.22 -10.77
CA GLN A 67 -6.55 -19.67 -12.02
C GLN A 67 -6.47 -21.20 -12.09
#